data_AF-A0A752JUS5-F1
#
_entry.id   AF-A0A752JUS5-F1
#
_cell.length_a   1.000
_cell.length_b   1.000
_cell.length_c   1.000
_cell.angle_alpha   90.00
_cell.angle_beta   90.00
_cell.angle_gamma   90.00
#
_symmetry.space_group_name_H-M   'P 1'
#
loop_
_entity.id
_entity.type
_entity.pdbx_description
1 polymer ?
#
loop_
_entity_poly.entity_id
_entity_poly.type
_entity_poly.pdbx_seq_one_letter_code
_entity_poly.pdbx_strand_id
1 'polypeptide(L)'
;MYTRFFKFLFRYIVIAFAVYIIWFYIPDNEMKFNDKITASIALIALIIAWDSAVSSKSSGDIAQKTFEENQRSANFNNFEQRYNSLLALHNDLHKSVGIFLDSPDK
;
A
#
# COMPACT_ATOMS: atom_id res chain seq x y z
N MET A 1 5.36 -18.52 0.87
CA MET A 1 6.16 -18.36 2.10
C MET A 1 7.67 -18.39 1.84
N TYR A 2 8.17 -19.25 0.94
CA TYR A 2 9.59 -19.37 0.58
C TYR A 2 10.24 -18.16 -0.10
N THR A 3 9.47 -17.33 -0.82
CA THR A 3 10.03 -16.20 -1.58
C THR A 3 10.53 -15.04 -0.72
N ARG A 4 9.96 -14.83 0.47
CA ARG A 4 10.45 -13.80 1.42
C ARG A 4 11.78 -14.22 2.04
N PHE A 5 11.86 -15.47 2.53
CA PHE A 5 13.08 -16.01 3.13
C PHE A 5 14.24 -16.03 2.13
N PHE A 6 13.99 -16.47 0.89
CA PHE A 6 15.00 -16.45 -0.17
C PHE A 6 15.51 -15.05 -0.50
N LYS A 7 14.62 -14.04 -0.54
CA LYS A 7 15.02 -12.64 -0.75
C LYS A 7 15.90 -12.09 0.38
N PHE A 8 15.56 -12.40 1.63
CA PHE A 8 16.39 -12.01 2.77
C PHE A 8 17.75 -12.69 2.73
N LEU A 9 17.78 -14.01 2.53
CA LEU A 9 19.01 -14.78 2.44
C LEU A 9 19.92 -14.25 1.31
N PHE A 10 19.37 -14.07 0.11
CA PHE A 10 20.11 -13.54 -1.04
C PHE A 10 20.68 -12.14 -0.76
N ARG A 11 19.91 -11.27 -0.09
CA ARG A 11 20.37 -9.92 0.29
C ARG A 11 21.60 -9.99 1.21
N TYR A 12 21.57 -10.83 2.25
CA TYR A 12 22.71 -10.98 3.15
C TYR A 12 23.94 -11.58 2.45
N ILE A 13 23.73 -12.53 1.53
CA ILE A 13 24.81 -13.11 0.71
C ILE A 13 25.47 -12.03 -0.16
N VAL A 14 24.69 -11.19 -0.84
CA VAL A 14 25.22 -10.11 -1.69
C VAL A 14 25.99 -9.08 -0.86
N ILE A 15 25.49 -8.72 0.32
CA ILE A 15 26.18 -7.79 1.24
C ILE A 15 27.51 -8.39 1.73
N ALA A 16 27.49 -9.66 2.16
CA ALA A 16 28.69 -10.36 2.60
C ALA A 16 29.73 -10.46 1.47
N PHE A 17 29.29 -10.71 0.24
CA PHE A 17 30.16 -10.77 -0.93
C PHE A 17 30.76 -9.40 -1.27
N ALA A 18 29.98 -8.32 -1.19
CA ALA A 18 30.45 -6.96 -1.44
C ALA A 18 31.49 -6.51 -0.40
N VAL A 19 31.25 -6.79 0.89
CA VAL A 19 32.21 -6.51 1.96
C VAL A 19 33.49 -7.33 1.76
N TYR A 20 33.36 -8.60 1.37
CA TYR A 20 34.49 -9.48 1.09
C TYR A 20 35.35 -8.94 -0.05
N ILE A 21 34.76 -8.47 -1.15
CA ILE A 21 35.49 -7.88 -2.28
C ILE A 21 36.29 -6.63 -1.85
N ILE A 22 35.65 -5.70 -1.13
CA ILE A 22 36.27 -4.43 -0.72
C ILE A 22 37.51 -4.66 0.15
N TRP A 23 37.44 -5.66 1.03
CA TRP A 23 38.50 -5.90 2.02
C TRP A 23 39.56 -6.91 1.59
N PHE A 24 39.18 -7.96 0.86
CA PHE A 24 40.10 -9.06 0.53
C PHE A 24 40.55 -9.10 -0.94
N TYR A 25 39.77 -8.52 -1.87
CA TYR A 25 40.06 -8.63 -3.29
C TYR A 25 40.71 -7.38 -3.88
N ILE A 26 40.47 -6.21 -3.29
CA ILE A 26 41.11 -4.95 -3.70
C ILE A 26 42.43 -4.77 -2.93
N PRO A 27 43.60 -4.88 -3.59
CA PRO A 27 44.88 -4.70 -2.92
C PRO A 27 45.04 -3.26 -2.43
N ASP A 28 45.73 -3.07 -1.31
CA ASP A 28 45.93 -1.74 -0.68
C ASP A 28 46.68 -0.73 -1.57
N ASN A 29 47.33 -1.21 -2.63
CA ASN A 29 47.98 -0.37 -3.65
C ASN A 29 46.99 0.31 -4.60
N GLU A 30 45.79 -0.25 -4.79
CA GLU A 30 44.76 0.30 -5.69
C GLU A 30 43.73 1.16 -4.96
N MET A 31 43.54 0.93 -3.66
CA MET A 31 42.54 1.63 -2.87
C MET A 31 43.06 1.86 -1.45
N LYS A 32 43.23 3.14 -1.08
CA LYS A 32 43.71 3.50 0.26
C LYS A 32 42.71 3.05 1.31
N PHE A 33 43.20 2.75 2.50
CA PHE A 33 42.38 2.31 3.63
C PHE A 33 41.20 3.26 3.93
N ASN A 34 41.40 4.58 3.80
CA ASN A 34 40.34 5.57 3.97
C ASN A 34 39.21 5.39 2.93
N ASP A 35 39.57 5.15 1.67
CA ASP A 35 38.59 4.93 0.60
C ASP A 35 37.80 3.64 0.84
N LYS A 36 38.43 2.60 1.42
CA LYS A 36 37.77 1.33 1.81
C LYS A 36 36.72 1.55 2.89
N ILE A 37 37.02 2.41 3.87
CA ILE A 37 36.07 2.82 4.90
C ILE A 37 34.92 3.61 4.27
N THR A 38 35.21 4.59 3.41
CA THR A 38 34.18 5.38 2.73
C THR A 38 33.25 4.50 1.88
N ALA A 39 33.80 3.55 1.13
CA ALA A 39 33.01 2.60 0.35
C ALA A 39 32.13 1.69 1.24
N SER A 40 32.65 1.27 2.40
CA SER A 40 31.89 0.47 3.37
C SER A 40 30.72 1.26 3.96
N ILE A 41 30.92 2.53 4.30
CA ILE A 41 29.86 3.42 4.80
C ILE A 41 28.81 3.67 3.71
N ALA A 42 29.25 3.92 2.47
CA ALA A 42 28.35 4.11 1.33
C ALA A 42 27.50 2.86 1.06
N LEU A 43 28.08 1.66 1.18
CA LEU A 43 27.37 0.39 1.08
C LEU A 43 26.26 0.28 2.15
N ILE A 44 26.57 0.60 3.40
CA ILE A 44 25.59 0.58 4.50
C ILE A 44 24.45 1.57 4.24
N ALA A 45 24.79 2.80 3.83
CA ALA A 45 23.79 3.83 3.50
C ALA A 45 22.87 3.39 2.36
N LEU A 46 23.42 2.77 1.32
CA LEU A 46 22.66 2.23 0.19
C LEU A 46 21.68 1.13 0.64
N ILE A 47 22.11 0.22 1.53
CA ILE A 47 21.27 -0.86 2.06
C ILE A 47 20.08 -0.29 2.83
N ILE A 48 20.28 0.75 3.64
CA ILE A 48 19.23 1.42 4.42
C ILE A 48 18.26 2.18 3.51
N ALA A 49 18.79 2.93 2.54
CA ALA A 49 17.98 3.66 1.57
C ALA A 49 17.12 2.71 0.72
N TRP A 50 17.68 1.57 0.31
CA TRP A 50 16.95 0.53 -0.40
C TRP A 50 15.80 -0.06 0.44
N ASP A 51 16.06 -0.37 1.72
CA ASP A 51 15.03 -0.91 2.61
C ASP A 51 13.86 0.07 2.78
N SER A 52 14.21 1.34 2.99
CA SER A 52 13.26 2.44 3.08
C SER A 52 12.43 2.59 1.81
N ALA A 53 13.05 2.50 0.63
CA ALA A 53 12.36 2.58 -0.65
C ALA A 53 11.40 1.40 -0.88
N VAL A 54 11.81 0.17 -0.54
CA VAL A 54 10.95 -1.01 -0.65
C VAL A 54 9.76 -0.92 0.32
N SER A 55 10.01 -0.50 1.57
CA SER A 55 8.97 -0.29 2.57
C SER A 55 7.98 0.81 2.17
N SER A 56 8.50 1.92 1.65
CA SER A 56 7.70 3.04 1.14
C SER A 56 6.80 2.61 -0.01
N LYS A 57 7.34 1.86 -0.98
CA LYS A 57 6.55 1.29 -2.08
C LYS A 57 5.44 0.39 -1.56
N SER A 58 5.75 -0.55 -0.66
CA SER A 58 4.74 -1.44 -0.08
C SER A 58 3.65 -0.67 0.67
N SER A 59 4.02 0.39 1.38
CA SER A 59 3.06 1.23 2.11
C SER A 59 2.17 2.03 1.16
N GLY A 60 2.74 2.55 0.07
CA GLY A 60 1.99 3.22 -1.00
C GLY A 60 0.97 2.31 -1.66
N ASP A 61 1.37 1.08 -2.02
CA ASP A 61 0.48 0.09 -2.62
C ASP A 61 -0.71 -0.25 -1.69
N ILE A 62 -0.46 -0.39 -0.38
CA ILE A 62 -1.50 -0.65 0.62
C ILE A 62 -2.43 0.56 0.78
N ALA A 63 -1.86 1.77 0.85
CA ALA A 63 -2.62 3.00 1.01
C ALA A 63 -3.53 3.23 -0.21
N GLN A 64 -3.02 3.02 -1.42
CA GLN A 64 -3.80 3.12 -2.65
C GLN A 64 -4.95 2.11 -2.67
N LYS A 65 -4.66 0.84 -2.36
CA LYS A 65 -5.71 -0.19 -2.28
C LYS A 65 -6.79 0.16 -1.26
N THR A 66 -6.39 0.64 -0.09
CA THR A 66 -7.32 1.06 0.98
C THR A 66 -8.18 2.24 0.54
N PHE A 67 -7.59 3.21 -0.16
CA PHE A 67 -8.32 4.34 -0.71
C PHE A 67 -9.36 3.92 -1.76
N GLU A 68 -8.99 3.02 -2.68
CA GLU A 68 -9.89 2.48 -3.69
C GLU A 68 -11.06 1.69 -3.06
N GLU A 69 -10.78 0.87 -2.03
CA GLU A 69 -11.80 0.14 -1.27
C GLU A 69 -12.76 1.08 -0.53
N ASN A 70 -12.24 2.13 0.10
CA ASN A 70 -13.04 3.14 0.78
C ASN A 70 -13.92 3.92 -0.20
N GLN A 71 -13.38 4.30 -1.36
CA GLN A 71 -14.15 5.00 -2.39
C GLN A 71 -15.30 4.14 -2.92
N ARG A 72 -15.04 2.85 -3.18
CA ARG A 72 -16.07 1.90 -3.61
C ARG A 72 -17.15 1.72 -2.55
N SER A 73 -16.75 1.60 -1.29
CA SER A 73 -17.67 1.46 -0.15
C SER A 73 -18.55 2.71 0.05
N ALA A 74 -17.96 3.89 -0.07
CA ALA A 74 -18.69 5.16 0.00
C ALA A 74 -19.73 5.29 -1.11
N ASN A 75 -19.38 4.92 -2.35
CA ASN A 75 -20.32 4.93 -3.48
C ASN A 75 -21.49 3.96 -3.26
N PHE A 76 -21.21 2.76 -2.76
CA PHE A 76 -22.25 1.78 -2.46
C PHE A 76 -23.19 2.27 -1.34
N ASN A 77 -22.64 2.79 -0.25
CA ASN A 77 -23.43 3.35 0.85
C ASN A 77 -24.30 4.53 0.39
N ASN A 78 -23.77 5.43 -0.44
CA ASN A 78 -24.54 6.54 -1.00
C ASN A 78 -25.70 6.04 -1.88
N PHE A 79 -25.45 5.02 -2.72
CA PHE A 79 -26.49 4.39 -3.51
C PHE A 79 -27.57 3.77 -2.62
N GLU A 80 -27.19 3.00 -1.60
CA GLU A 80 -28.12 2.35 -0.67
C GLU A 80 -28.99 3.37 0.07
N GLN A 81 -28.40 4.47 0.55
CA GLN A 81 -29.14 5.56 1.21
C GLN A 81 -30.16 6.21 0.26
N ARG A 82 -29.75 6.52 -0.98
CA ARG A 82 -30.66 7.10 -1.98
C ARG A 82 -31.78 6.14 -2.35
N TYR A 83 -31.47 4.87 -2.52
CA TYR A 83 -32.45 3.82 -2.82
C TYR A 83 -33.48 3.69 -1.69
N ASN A 84 -33.02 3.58 -0.44
CA ASN A 84 -33.91 3.47 0.72
C ASN A 84 -34.78 4.71 0.91
N SER A 85 -34.22 5.91 0.66
CA SER A 85 -35.00 7.16 0.69
C SER A 85 -36.08 7.19 -0.40
N LEU A 86 -35.76 6.74 -1.62
CA LEU A 86 -36.73 6.68 -2.71
C LEU A 86 -37.83 5.66 -2.42
N LEU A 87 -37.49 4.50 -1.85
CA LEU A 87 -38.46 3.47 -1.45
C LEU A 87 -39.42 4.00 -0.38
N ALA A 88 -38.90 4.71 0.62
CA ALA A 88 -39.72 5.35 1.64
C ALA A 88 -40.68 6.38 1.03
N LEU A 89 -40.18 7.24 0.13
CA LEU A 89 -41.01 8.23 -0.57
C LEU A 89 -42.11 7.57 -1.43
N HIS A 90 -41.78 6.48 -2.11
CA HIS A 90 -42.75 5.72 -2.90
C HIS A 90 -43.87 5.15 -2.03
N ASN A 91 -43.52 4.53 -0.89
CA ASN A 91 -44.50 3.99 0.05
C ASN A 91 -45.40 5.07 0.63
N ASP A 92 -44.83 6.22 1.00
CA ASP A 92 -45.60 7.35 1.54
C ASP A 92 -46.57 7.91 0.49
N LEU A 93 -46.12 8.04 -0.76
CA LEU A 93 -46.97 8.46 -1.86
C LEU A 93 -48.10 7.46 -2.11
N HIS A 94 -47.79 6.16 -2.16
CA HIS A 94 -48.79 5.11 -2.34
C HIS A 94 -49.87 5.15 -1.27
N LYS A 95 -49.46 5.31 0.01
CA LYS A 95 -50.38 5.44 1.14
C LYS A 95 -51.25 6.70 1.03
N SER A 96 -50.65 7.84 0.71
CA SER A 96 -51.36 9.11 0.54
C SER A 96 -52.42 9.03 -0.57
N VAL A 97 -52.06 8.44 -1.72
CA VAL A 97 -52.98 8.22 -2.84
C VAL A 97 -54.10 7.26 -2.45
N GLY A 98 -53.79 6.17 -1.74
CA GLY A 98 -54.79 5.23 -1.23
C GLY A 98 -55.81 5.93 -0.33
N ILE A 99 -55.35 6.72 0.64
CA ILE A 99 -56.22 7.51 1.54
C ILE A 99 -57.08 8.50 0.74
N PHE A 100 -56.50 9.16 -0.26
CA PHE A 100 -57.25 10.09 -1.11
C PHE A 100 -58.31 9.36 -1.94
N LEU A 101 -58.02 8.18 -2.48
CA LEU A 101 -58.98 7.38 -3.27
C LEU A 101 -60.10 6.78 -2.42
N ASP A 102 -59.80 6.37 -1.19
CA ASP A 102 -60.78 5.82 -0.23
C ASP A 102 -61.58 6.90 0.54
N SER A 103 -61.29 8.19 0.31
CA SER A 103 -62.00 9.27 1.03
C SER A 103 -63.47 9.33 0.58
N PRO A 104 -64.43 9.35 1.52
CA PRO A 104 -65.86 9.25 1.22
C PRO A 104 -66.48 10.46 0.52
N ASP A 105 -65.76 11.59 0.43
CA ASP A 105 -66.20 12.81 -0.26
C ASP A 105 -65.78 12.84 -1.75
N LYS A 106 -65.74 11.67 -2.39
CA LYS A 106 -65.64 11.50 -3.84
C LYS A 106 -66.89 10.85 -4.41
#